data_AF-A0A7T7R934-F1
#
_entry.id   AF-A0A7T7R934-F1
#
_cell.length_a   1.000
_cell.length_b   1.000
_cell.length_c   1.000
_cell.angle_alpha   90.00
_cell.angle_beta   90.00
_cell.angle_gamma   90.00
#
_symmetry.space_group_name_H-M   'P 1'
#
loop_
_entity.id
_entity.type
_entity.pdbx_description
1 polymer ?
#
loop_
_entity_poly.entity_id
_entity_poly.type
_entity_poly.pdbx_seq_one_letter_code
_entity_poly.pdbx_strand_id
1 'polypeptide(L)' 'MKKPEYSYTANALIEAYNVISRSRRYEQGTPLALSIADLNAYCEQYELPVERYIFNAVIFDLDNRFIDEAYKKMKKKSA' A
#
# COMPACT_ATOMS: atom_id res chain seq x y z
N MET A 1 -8.96 9.05 -29.11
CA MET A 1 -8.99 9.23 -27.63
C MET A 1 -7.85 10.14 -27.23
N LYS A 2 -8.12 11.16 -26.40
CA LYS A 2 -7.07 12.00 -25.82
C LYS A 2 -6.33 11.17 -24.75
N LYS A 3 -5.01 11.25 -24.69
CA LYS A 3 -4.25 10.55 -23.64
C LYS A 3 -4.64 11.11 -22.27
N PRO A 4 -4.77 10.27 -21.23
CA PRO A 4 -5.05 10.75 -19.89
C PRO A 4 -3.92 11.67 -19.42
N GLU A 5 -4.30 12.71 -18.68
CA GLU A 5 -3.35 13.61 -18.03
C GLU A 5 -2.71 12.92 -16.83
N TYR A 6 -1.46 13.30 -16.55
CA TYR A 6 -0.74 12.74 -15.43
C TYR A 6 -1.35 13.21 -14.10
N SER A 7 -1.63 12.27 -13.20
CA SER A 7 -2.14 12.58 -11.86
C SER A 7 -1.01 12.56 -10.84
N TYR A 8 -0.60 13.76 -10.41
CA TYR A 8 0.37 13.92 -9.32
C TYR A 8 -0.15 13.35 -8.00
N THR A 9 -1.45 13.47 -7.73
CA THR A 9 -2.10 12.85 -6.57
C THR A 9 -1.97 11.33 -6.58
N ALA A 10 -2.21 10.68 -7.73
CA ALA A 10 -2.06 9.24 -7.85
C ALA A 10 -0.60 8.81 -7.64
N ASN A 11 0.36 9.56 -8.19
CA ASN A 11 1.78 9.29 -7.98
C ASN A 11 2.17 9.40 -6.50
N ALA A 12 1.74 10.46 -5.82
CA ALA A 12 2.02 10.67 -4.40
C ALA A 12 1.43 9.54 -3.52
N LEU A 13 0.23 9.03 -3.85
CA LEU A 13 -0.36 7.88 -3.14
C LEU A 13 0.45 6.60 -3.34
N ILE A 14 0.97 6.36 -4.55
CA ILE A 14 1.84 5.21 -4.84
C ILE A 14 3.17 5.34 -4.10
N GLU A 15 3.78 6.53 -4.10
CA GLU A 15 5.01 6.79 -3.36
C GLU A 15 4.82 6.60 -1.85
N ALA A 16 3.72 7.08 -1.29
CA ALA A 16 3.37 6.84 0.11
C ALA A 16 3.25 5.35 0.43
N TYR A 17 2.52 4.58 -0.40
CA TYR A 17 2.43 3.13 -0.23
C TYR A 17 3.82 2.47 -0.27
N ASN A 18 4.68 2.88 -1.20
CA ASN A 18 6.04 2.34 -1.30
C ASN A 18 6.84 2.62 -0.02
N VAL A 19 6.74 3.82 0.56
CA VAL A 19 7.40 4.15 1.83
C VAL A 19 6.85 3.31 2.98
N ILE A 20 5.53 3.27 3.16
CA ILE A 20 4.87 2.53 4.25
C ILE A 20 5.19 1.03 4.15
N SER A 21 5.11 0.46 2.95
CA SER A 21 5.34 -0.98 2.72
C SER A 21 6.72 -1.48 3.15
N ARG A 22 7.69 -0.58 3.36
CA ARG A 22 9.02 -0.92 3.91
C ARG A 22 8.98 -1.32 5.37
N SER A 23 7.98 -0.90 6.15
CA SER A 23 7.81 -1.36 7.54
C SER A 23 7.12 -2.73 7.63
N ARG A 24 6.72 -3.32 6.49
CA ARG A 24 5.97 -4.58 6.47
C ARG A 24 6.73 -5.68 7.17
N ARG A 25 6.04 -6.31 8.13
CA ARG A 25 6.51 -7.48 8.85
C ARG A 25 6.23 -8.75 8.06
N TYR A 26 7.11 -9.73 8.24
CA TYR A 26 6.98 -11.05 7.65
C TYR A 26 7.07 -12.11 8.74
N GLU A 27 6.17 -13.09 8.69
CA GLU A 27 6.13 -14.23 9.61
C GLU A 27 6.33 -15.52 8.80
N GLN A 28 7.43 -16.24 9.06
CA GLN A 28 7.81 -17.44 8.32
C GLN A 28 7.82 -17.24 6.78
N GLY A 29 8.22 -16.04 6.32
CA GLY A 29 8.22 -15.67 4.90
C GLY A 29 6.85 -15.22 4.34
N THR A 30 5.80 -15.25 5.16
CA THR A 30 4.47 -14.73 4.82
C THR A 30 4.39 -13.25 5.13
N PRO A 31 4.02 -12.37 4.18
CA PRO A 31 3.81 -10.96 4.47
C PRO A 31 2.59 -10.76 5.36
N LEU A 32 2.73 -9.94 6.41
CA LEU A 32 1.59 -9.47 7.20
C LEU A 32 1.00 -8.20 6.58
N ALA A 33 -0.30 -8.01 6.74
CA ALA A 33 -0.99 -6.78 6.30
C ALA A 33 -0.46 -5.55 7.05
N LEU A 34 -0.49 -4.40 6.38
CA LEU A 34 -0.17 -3.12 7.01
C LEU A 34 -1.25 -2.76 8.02
N SER A 35 -0.83 -2.22 9.16
CA SER A 35 -1.74 -1.80 10.22
C SER A 35 -2.04 -0.30 10.13
N ILE A 36 -3.08 0.15 10.82
CA ILE A 36 -3.34 1.59 10.97
C ILE A 36 -2.18 2.32 11.65
N ALA A 37 -1.39 1.64 12.49
CA ALA A 37 -0.22 2.24 13.13
C ALA A 37 0.89 2.56 12.11
N ASP A 38 1.07 1.71 11.08
CA ASP A 38 2.03 1.98 9.99
C ASP A 38 1.63 3.24 9.20
N LEU A 39 0.32 3.41 8.93
CA LEU A 39 -0.20 4.60 8.26
C LEU A 39 -0.06 5.84 9.16
N ASN A 40 -0.32 5.70 10.47
CA ASN A 40 -0.17 6.81 11.43
C ASN A 40 1.26 7.34 11.45
N ALA A 41 2.25 6.44 11.52
CA ALA A 41 3.67 6.81 11.51
C ALA A 41 4.07 7.60 10.26
N TYR A 42 3.52 7.24 9.09
CA TYR A 42 3.74 8.03 7.86
C TYR A 42 3.11 9.42 7.97
N CYS A 43 1.86 9.50 8.42
CA CYS A 43 1.14 10.77 8.51
C CYS A 43 1.69 11.72 9.58
N GLU A 44 2.49 11.23 10.53
CA GLU A 44 3.22 12.07 11.49
C GLU A 44 4.40 12.81 10.86
N GLN A 45 4.91 12.31 9.73
CA GLN A 45 6.12 12.83 9.06
C GLN A 45 5.81 13.58 7.75
N TYR A 46 4.68 13.27 7.11
CA TYR A 46 4.34 13.75 5.77
C TYR A 46 2.95 14.39 5.72
N GLU A 47 2.83 15.46 4.93
CA GLU A 47 1.53 16.00 4.55
C GLU A 47 0.83 15.08 3.54
N LEU A 48 -0.49 14.94 3.68
CA LEU A 48 -1.26 14.05 2.82
C LEU A 48 -1.75 14.79 1.56
N PRO A 49 -1.69 14.15 0.38
CA PRO A 49 -2.16 14.76 -0.87
C PRO A 49 -3.69 14.79 -0.99
N VAL A 50 -4.39 14.14 -0.04
CA VAL A 50 -5.85 13.98 0.04
C VAL A 50 -6.26 13.86 1.51
N GLU A 51 -7.56 13.92 1.76
CA GLU A 51 -8.13 13.67 3.09
C GLU A 51 -7.73 12.30 3.64
N ARG A 52 -7.49 12.25 4.95
CA ARG A 52 -6.99 11.07 5.67
C ARG A 52 -7.79 9.80 5.37
N TYR A 53 -9.12 9.88 5.27
CA TYR A 53 -9.95 8.71 5.02
C TYR A 53 -9.77 8.16 3.59
N ILE A 54 -9.55 9.03 2.59
CA ILE A 54 -9.26 8.63 1.20
C ILE A 54 -7.87 8.00 1.14
N PHE A 55 -6.88 8.64 1.78
CA PHE A 55 -5.52 8.11 1.87
C PHE A 55 -5.53 6.69 2.45
N ASN A 56 -6.13 6.51 3.63
CA ASN A 56 -6.19 5.21 4.28
C ASN A 56 -6.85 4.15 3.39
N ALA A 57 -7.98 4.49 2.74
CA ALA A 57 -8.69 3.57 1.86
C ALA A 57 -7.83 3.13 0.67
N VAL A 58 -7.11 4.05 0.03
CA VAL A 58 -6.23 3.73 -1.11
C VAL A 58 -5.04 2.88 -0.67
N ILE A 59 -4.37 3.24 0.43
CA ILE A 59 -3.20 2.50 0.93
C ILE A 59 -3.60 1.06 1.31
N PHE A 60 -4.74 0.87 1.98
CA PHE A 60 -5.22 -0.48 2.31
C PHE A 60 -5.65 -1.27 1.07
N ASP A 61 -6.24 -0.63 0.07
CA ASP A 61 -6.58 -1.33 -1.19
C ASP A 61 -5.32 -1.79 -1.93
N LEU A 62 -4.29 -0.95 -2.01
CA LEU A 62 -2.98 -1.33 -2.56
C LEU A 62 -2.34 -2.47 -1.76
N ASP A 63 -2.43 -2.41 -0.43
CA ASP A 63 -1.93 -3.45 0.47
C ASP A 63 -2.63 -4.81 0.24
N ASN A 64 -3.96 -4.81 0.19
CA ASN A 64 -4.76 -6.00 -0.05
C ASN A 64 -4.39 -6.67 -1.38
N ARG A 65 -4.22 -5.90 -2.46
CA ARG A 65 -3.78 -6.45 -3.76
C ARG A 65 -2.43 -7.14 -3.67
N PHE A 66 -1.47 -6.54 -2.95
CA PHE A 66 -0.15 -7.15 -2.74
C PHE A 66 -0.25 -8.45 -1.93
N ILE A 67 -1.01 -8.44 -0.83
CA ILE A 67 -1.22 -9.60 0.03
C ILE A 67 -1.90 -10.75 -0.73
N ASP A 68 -2.95 -10.44 -1.49
CA ASP A 68 -3.65 -11.42 -2.34
C ASP A 68 -2.71 -12.07 -3.36
N GLU A 69 -1.87 -11.27 -4.01
CA GLU A 69 -0.88 -11.80 -4.95
C GLU A 69 0.17 -12.67 -4.26
N ALA A 70 0.65 -12.26 -3.08
CA ALA A 70 1.61 -13.03 -2.30
C ALA A 70 1.04 -14.40 -1.91
N TYR A 71 -0.18 -14.44 -1.37
CA TYR A 71 -0.85 -15.70 -1.02
C TYR A 71 -1.12 -16.57 -2.24
N LYS A 72 -1.54 -15.99 -3.38
CA LYS A 72 -1.70 -16.74 -4.64
C LYS A 72 -0.40 -17.37 -5.10
N LYS A 73 0.74 -16.66 -4.99
CA LYS A 73 2.07 -17.17 -5.36
C LYS A 73 2.54 -18.27 -4.41
N MET A 74 2.28 -18.14 -3.11
CA MET A 74 2.61 -19.16 -2.12
C MET A 74 1.82 -20.45 -2.37
N LYS A 75 0.50 -20.35 -2.58
CA LYS A 75 -0.36 -21.51 -2.88
C LYS A 75 0.10 -22.28 -4.13
N LYS A 76 0.55 -21.58 -5.17
CA LYS A 76 1.09 -22.20 -6.39
C LYS A 76 2.41 -22.95 -6.18
N LYS A 77 3.24 -22.55 -5.20
CA LYS A 77 4.51 -23.24 -4.88
C LYS A 77 4.31 -24.49 -4.02
N SER A 78 3.16 -24.61 -3.34
CA SER A 78 2.83 -25.75 -2.49
C SER A 78 2.08 -26.87 -3.21
N ALA A 79 1.79 -26.71 -4.51
CA ALA A 79 1.14 -27.70 -5.37
C ALA A 79 2.17 -28.28 -6.36
#